data_AF-E6QRJ9-F1
#
_entry.id   AF-E6QRJ9-F1
#
_cell.length_a   1.000
_cell.length_b   1.000
_cell.length_c   1.000
_cell.angle_alpha   90.00
_cell.angle_beta   90.00
_cell.angle_gamma   90.00
#
_symmetry.space_group_name_H-M   'P 1'
#
loop_
_entity.id
_entity.type
_entity.pdbx_description
1 polymer ?
#
loop_
_entity_poly.entity_id
_entity_poly.type
_entity_poly.pdbx_seq_one_letter_code
_entity_poly.pdbx_strand_id
1 'polypeptide(L)'
;MIIPVYADEPVAGGSNGMLHQHNDPVANAERHLSIFKSELKITPDQEQSWMTYAEKTKRNVREIRDRMNEAMHDKPQTAPERFDRHIELMRERLASFERMDDAFKQFYAVLTPEQRAVADQYFAKMHH
;
A
#
# COMPACT_ATOMS: atom_id res chain seq x y z
N MET A 1 -39.20 24.72 -22.13
CA MET A 1 -40.18 23.75 -21.58
C MET A 1 -39.36 22.60 -21.00
N ILE A 2 -39.29 22.54 -19.68
CA ILE A 2 -38.57 21.53 -18.89
C ILE A 2 -39.49 20.32 -18.78
N ILE A 3 -39.01 19.13 -19.13
CA ILE A 3 -39.71 17.87 -18.84
C ILE A 3 -38.95 17.20 -17.69
N PRO A 4 -39.60 16.88 -16.55
CA PRO A 4 -38.98 16.30 -15.38
C PRO A 4 -39.24 14.77 -15.28
N VAL A 5 -38.51 14.14 -14.34
CA VAL A 5 -38.80 12.86 -13.65
C VAL A 5 -38.56 11.53 -14.41
N TYR A 6 -37.42 10.90 -14.13
CA TYR A 6 -37.37 9.47 -13.77
C TYR A 6 -37.15 9.46 -12.24
N ALA A 7 -38.17 9.28 -11.41
CA ALA A 7 -38.82 8.02 -11.06
C ALA A 7 -37.83 7.05 -10.41
N ASP A 8 -37.97 7.00 -9.09
CA ASP A 8 -37.37 6.10 -8.11
C ASP A 8 -37.50 4.62 -8.54
N GLU A 9 -36.38 3.90 -8.61
CA GLU A 9 -36.38 2.44 -8.43
C GLU A 9 -35.39 2.10 -7.32
N PRO A 10 -35.84 1.54 -6.18
CA PRO A 10 -34.94 1.07 -5.15
C PRO A 10 -34.29 -0.23 -5.65
N VAL A 11 -33.05 -0.13 -6.13
CA VAL A 11 -32.22 -1.31 -6.36
C VAL A 11 -31.89 -1.89 -4.99
N ALA A 12 -32.66 -2.91 -4.59
CA ALA A 12 -32.32 -3.80 -3.49
C ALA A 12 -31.07 -4.61 -3.89
N GLY A 13 -29.91 -3.97 -3.80
CA GLY A 13 -28.60 -4.58 -3.96
C GLY A 13 -28.17 -5.21 -2.65
N GLY A 14 -28.50 -6.48 -2.47
CA GLY A 14 -27.90 -7.29 -1.42
C GLY A 14 -26.39 -7.39 -1.61
N SER A 15 -25.64 -7.02 -0.59
CA SER A 15 -24.34 -7.61 -0.36
C SER A 15 -24.16 -7.72 1.15
N ASN A 16 -24.25 -8.96 1.62
CA ASN A 16 -23.77 -9.40 2.92
C ASN A 16 -22.58 -8.54 3.35
N GLY A 17 -22.74 -7.81 4.45
CA GLY A 17 -21.64 -7.31 5.24
C GLY A 17 -20.94 -8.50 5.89
N MET A 18 -20.31 -9.35 5.09
CA MET A 18 -19.20 -10.16 5.57
C MET A 18 -18.18 -9.13 6.02
N LEU A 19 -18.05 -8.99 7.35
CA LEU A 19 -16.88 -8.40 8.00
C LEU A 19 -15.67 -8.79 7.15
N HIS A 20 -15.21 -7.86 6.31
CA HIS A 20 -13.92 -8.04 5.68
C HIS A 20 -12.99 -8.12 6.87
N GLN A 21 -12.41 -9.30 7.08
CA GLN A 21 -11.34 -9.45 8.04
C GLN A 21 -10.23 -8.54 7.51
N HIS A 22 -10.21 -7.29 8.00
CA HIS A 22 -9.16 -6.33 7.67
C HIS A 22 -7.89 -6.97 8.22
N ASN A 23 -7.16 -7.69 7.37
CA ASN A 23 -5.83 -8.16 7.70
C ASN A 23 -5.02 -6.89 7.97
N ASP A 24 -4.54 -6.73 9.21
CA ASP A 24 -3.75 -5.56 9.61
C ASP A 24 -2.63 -5.34 8.59
N PRO A 25 -2.61 -4.20 7.87
CA PRO A 25 -1.63 -3.98 6.81
C PRO A 25 -0.20 -4.04 7.34
N VAL A 26 0.02 -3.67 8.61
CA VAL A 26 1.33 -3.75 9.24
C VAL A 26 1.76 -5.20 9.45
N ALA A 27 0.89 -6.03 10.03
CA ALA A 27 1.15 -7.47 10.17
C ALA A 27 1.37 -8.17 8.82
N ASN A 28 0.66 -7.73 7.77
CA ASN A 28 0.90 -8.22 6.41
C ASN A 28 2.28 -7.84 5.90
N ALA A 29 2.69 -6.58 6.05
CA ALA A 29 4.00 -6.12 5.66
C ALA A 29 5.12 -6.87 6.39
N GLU A 30 4.97 -7.12 7.69
CA GLU A 30 5.91 -7.91 8.48
C GLU A 30 6.07 -9.34 7.96
N ARG A 31 4.96 -10.00 7.59
CA ARG A 31 4.99 -11.33 6.98
C ARG A 31 5.73 -11.33 5.64
N HIS A 32 5.43 -10.38 4.77
CA HIS A 32 6.09 -10.26 3.47
C HIS A 32 7.59 -9.97 3.64
N LEU A 33 7.96 -9.10 4.59
CA LEU A 33 9.37 -8.85 4.92
C LEU A 33 10.06 -10.12 5.43
N SER A 34 9.41 -10.91 6.29
CA SER A 34 9.98 -12.16 6.80
C SER A 34 10.23 -13.18 5.69
N ILE A 35 9.24 -13.38 4.80
CA ILE A 35 9.37 -14.27 3.64
C ILE A 35 10.50 -13.78 2.72
N PHE A 36 10.49 -12.48 2.39
CA PHE A 36 11.47 -11.89 1.50
C PHE A 36 12.90 -11.99 2.04
N LYS A 37 13.10 -11.75 3.35
CA LYS A 37 14.39 -11.95 4.02
C LYS A 37 14.89 -13.39 3.86
N SER A 38 13.99 -14.35 4.06
CA SER A 38 14.32 -15.76 3.98
C SER A 38 14.67 -16.19 2.55
N GLU A 39 13.95 -15.71 1.55
CA GLU A 39 14.23 -16.00 0.14
C GLU A 39 15.57 -15.42 -0.31
N LEU A 40 15.89 -14.19 0.12
CA LEU A 40 17.16 -13.55 -0.18
C LEU A 40 18.35 -14.17 0.55
N LYS A 41 18.12 -14.99 1.58
CA LYS A 41 19.18 -15.55 2.43
C LYS A 41 20.16 -14.47 2.90
N ILE A 42 19.62 -13.41 3.51
CA ILE A 42 20.40 -12.26 3.99
C ILE A 42 21.57 -12.72 4.85
N THR A 43 22.76 -12.24 4.50
CA THR A 43 24.00 -12.56 5.21
C THR A 43 24.21 -11.64 6.41
N PRO A 44 25.08 -11.99 7.38
CA PRO A 44 25.40 -11.11 8.50
C PRO A 44 25.87 -9.70 8.06
N ASP A 45 26.64 -9.61 6.98
CA ASP A 45 27.14 -8.33 6.46
C ASP A 45 26.04 -7.43 5.87
N GLN A 46 24.89 -8.01 5.49
CA GLN A 46 23.75 -7.32 4.90
C GLN A 46 22.66 -6.98 5.92
N GLU A 47 22.75 -7.50 7.15
CA GLU A 47 21.69 -7.40 8.16
C GLU A 47 21.34 -5.93 8.48
N GLN A 48 22.34 -5.06 8.57
CA GLN A 48 22.11 -3.64 8.86
C GLN A 48 21.32 -2.93 7.74
N SER A 49 21.66 -3.21 6.48
CA SER A 49 20.94 -2.68 5.32
C SER A 49 19.52 -3.23 5.24
N TRP A 50 19.34 -4.52 5.53
CA TRP A 50 18.04 -5.16 5.63
C TRP A 50 17.17 -4.52 6.71
N MET A 51 17.68 -4.37 7.94
CA MET A 51 16.95 -3.77 9.05
C MET A 51 16.47 -2.35 8.72
N THR A 52 17.32 -1.57 8.06
CA THR A 52 16.99 -0.21 7.62
C THR A 52 15.83 -0.21 6.62
N TYR A 53 15.88 -1.08 5.62
CA TYR A 53 14.79 -1.24 4.64
C TYR A 53 13.49 -1.73 5.29
N ALA A 54 13.57 -2.73 6.16
CA ALA A 54 12.43 -3.30 6.85
C ALA A 54 11.72 -2.27 7.75
N GLU A 55 12.48 -1.46 8.51
CA GLU A 55 11.90 -0.39 9.33
C GLU A 55 11.23 0.70 8.48
N LYS A 56 11.88 1.13 7.38
CA LYS A 56 11.27 2.09 6.45
C LYS A 56 9.96 1.56 5.87
N THR A 57 9.94 0.29 5.47
CA THR A 57 8.74 -0.39 4.95
C THR A 57 7.61 -0.40 5.97
N LYS A 58 7.89 -0.88 7.20
CA LYS A 58 6.88 -0.94 8.28
C LYS A 58 6.35 0.43 8.64
N ARG A 59 7.22 1.45 8.73
CA ARG A 59 6.80 2.82 8.99
C ARG A 59 5.91 3.36 7.88
N ASN A 60 6.29 3.18 6.62
CA ASN A 60 5.51 3.63 5.48
C ASN A 60 4.11 3.00 5.46
N VAL A 61 4.00 1.70 5.75
CA VAL A 61 2.71 1.00 5.83
C VAL A 61 1.86 1.51 6.99
N ARG A 62 2.46 1.81 8.15
CA ARG A 62 1.75 2.46 9.27
C ARG A 62 1.20 3.83 8.87
N GLU A 63 2.03 4.68 8.24
CA GLU A 63 1.62 6.01 7.78
C GLU A 63 0.44 5.93 6.80
N ILE A 64 0.50 5.04 5.80
CA ILE A 64 -0.62 4.84 4.87
C ILE A 64 -1.89 4.41 5.62
N ARG A 65 -1.78 3.43 6.52
CA ARG A 65 -2.94 2.95 7.31
C ARG A 65 -3.57 4.08 8.11
N ASP A 66 -2.76 4.87 8.80
CA ASP A 66 -3.23 5.95 9.66
C ASP A 66 -3.90 7.05 8.83
N ARG A 67 -3.32 7.42 7.68
CA ARG A 67 -3.94 8.33 6.70
C ARG A 67 -5.26 7.81 6.15
N MET A 68 -5.35 6.54 5.80
CA MET A 68 -6.60 5.93 5.32
C MET A 68 -7.67 5.96 6.41
N ASN A 69 -7.30 5.70 7.66
CA ASN A 69 -8.22 5.79 8.80
C ASN A 69 -8.70 7.24 9.00
N GLU A 70 -7.82 8.23 8.95
CA GLU A 70 -8.18 9.66 8.99
C GLU A 70 -9.15 10.01 7.85
N ALA A 71 -8.85 9.53 6.64
CA ALA A 71 -9.69 9.78 5.46
C ALA A 71 -11.08 9.11 5.55
N MET A 72 -11.27 8.05 6.34
CA MET A 72 -12.60 7.48 6.54
C MET A 72 -13.52 8.34 7.41
N HIS A 73 -12.94 9.18 8.29
CA HIS A 73 -13.72 10.01 9.22
C HIS A 73 -14.17 11.34 8.62
N ASP A 74 -13.40 11.88 7.69
CA ASP A 74 -13.77 13.07 6.94
C ASP A 74 -14.58 12.66 5.69
N LYS A 75 -15.77 13.24 5.49
CA LYS A 75 -16.70 12.90 4.40
C LYS A 75 -17.00 14.16 3.60
N PRO A 76 -16.46 14.30 2.36
CA PRO A 76 -16.73 15.47 1.54
C PRO A 76 -18.21 15.56 1.19
N GLN A 77 -18.79 16.77 1.19
CA GLN A 77 -20.21 16.97 1.00
C GLN A 77 -20.56 17.16 -0.48
N THR A 78 -19.63 17.71 -1.27
CA THR A 78 -19.82 18.02 -2.69
C THR A 78 -18.92 17.18 -3.60
N ALA A 79 -19.27 17.08 -4.89
CA ALA A 79 -18.45 16.37 -5.87
C ALA A 79 -17.05 16.98 -6.08
N PRO A 80 -16.88 18.32 -6.19
CA PRO A 80 -15.55 18.93 -6.29
C PRO A 80 -14.64 18.58 -5.11
N GLU A 81 -15.14 18.69 -3.88
CA GLU A 81 -14.36 18.34 -2.67
C GLU A 81 -13.94 16.86 -2.66
N ARG A 82 -14.75 15.95 -3.23
CA ARG A 82 -14.38 14.53 -3.37
C ARG A 82 -13.20 14.35 -4.31
N PHE A 83 -13.18 15.07 -5.44
CA PHE A 83 -12.07 15.01 -6.40
C PHE A 83 -10.80 15.61 -5.81
N ASP A 84 -10.88 16.79 -5.20
CA ASP A 84 -9.73 17.45 -4.57
C ASP A 84 -9.08 16.53 -3.53
N ARG A 85 -9.90 15.91 -2.68
CA ARG A 85 -9.44 14.94 -1.70
C ARG A 85 -8.81 13.70 -2.32
N HIS A 86 -9.44 13.14 -3.36
CA HIS A 86 -8.91 11.95 -4.02
C HIS A 86 -7.54 12.24 -4.64
N ILE A 87 -7.38 13.41 -5.27
CA ILE A 87 -6.11 13.87 -5.82
C ILE A 87 -5.06 13.96 -4.70
N GLU A 88 -5.41 14.52 -3.54
CA GLU A 88 -4.47 14.63 -2.43
C GLU A 88 -4.01 13.27 -1.91
N LEU A 89 -4.94 12.32 -1.72
CA LEU A 89 -4.61 10.94 -1.34
C LEU A 89 -3.71 10.26 -2.37
N MET A 90 -3.91 10.54 -3.68
CA MET A 90 -3.03 10.01 -4.72
C MET A 90 -1.63 10.62 -4.67
N ARG A 91 -1.48 11.91 -4.36
CA ARG A 91 -0.17 12.55 -4.16
C ARG A 91 0.56 11.96 -2.96
N GLU A 92 -0.12 11.78 -1.83
CA GLU A 92 0.47 11.15 -0.65
C GLU A 92 0.91 9.71 -0.95
N ARG A 93 0.09 8.96 -1.70
CA ARG A 93 0.43 7.59 -2.12
C ARG A 93 1.65 7.56 -3.06
N LEU A 94 1.76 8.52 -3.99
CA LEU A 94 2.94 8.65 -4.84
C LEU A 94 4.19 8.93 -4.02
N ALA A 95 4.14 9.92 -3.12
CA ALA A 95 5.27 10.24 -2.25
C ALA A 95 5.68 9.06 -1.35
N SER A 96 4.71 8.27 -0.90
CA SER A 96 4.95 7.02 -0.19
C SER A 96 5.69 6.00 -1.06
N PHE A 97 5.28 5.85 -2.32
CA PHE A 97 5.95 4.94 -3.27
C PHE A 97 7.38 5.37 -3.58
N GLU A 98 7.61 6.66 -3.83
CA GLU A 98 8.95 7.22 -4.08
C GLU A 98 9.90 6.96 -2.90
N ARG A 99 9.43 7.17 -1.66
CA ARG A 99 10.23 6.87 -0.45
C ARG A 99 10.59 5.38 -0.34
N MET A 100 9.70 4.50 -0.77
CA MET A 100 9.96 3.06 -0.74
C MET A 100 10.85 2.59 -1.89
N ASP A 101 10.73 3.19 -3.07
CA ASP A 101 11.64 2.98 -4.19
C ASP A 101 13.08 3.37 -3.81
N ASP A 102 13.28 4.55 -3.21
CA ASP A 102 14.59 4.98 -2.71
C ASP A 102 15.16 4.04 -1.63
N ALA A 103 14.32 3.60 -0.68
CA ALA A 103 14.73 2.66 0.35
C ALA A 103 15.12 1.30 -0.25
N PHE A 104 14.38 0.82 -1.24
CA PHE A 104 14.68 -0.42 -1.92
C PHE A 104 15.93 -0.33 -2.77
N LYS A 105 16.14 0.75 -3.53
CA LYS A 105 17.38 0.99 -4.30
C LYS A 105 18.63 0.96 -3.43
N GLN A 106 18.58 1.58 -2.25
CA GLN A 106 19.68 1.55 -1.27
C GLN A 106 19.99 0.13 -0.80
N PHE A 107 18.95 -0.66 -0.52
CA PHE A 107 19.10 -2.05 -0.11
C PHE A 107 19.56 -2.95 -1.27
N TYR A 108 19.01 -2.77 -2.46
CA TYR A 108 19.33 -3.53 -3.67
C TYR A 108 20.81 -3.38 -4.08
N ALA A 109 21.40 -2.19 -3.84
CA ALA A 109 22.81 -1.92 -4.12
C ALA A 109 23.78 -2.83 -3.34
N VAL A 110 23.39 -3.32 -2.15
CA VAL A 110 24.23 -4.20 -1.32
C VAL A 110 23.97 -5.69 -1.55
N LEU A 111 22.99 -6.04 -2.39
CA LEU A 111 22.68 -7.43 -2.74
C LEU A 111 23.70 -7.98 -3.75
N THR A 112 24.01 -9.27 -3.62
CA THR A 112 24.78 -10.00 -4.63
C THR A 112 23.96 -10.16 -5.93
N PRO A 113 24.59 -10.45 -7.08
CA PRO A 113 23.86 -10.70 -8.33
C PRO A 113 22.78 -11.77 -8.19
N GLU A 114 23.03 -12.84 -7.44
CA GLU A 114 22.08 -13.94 -7.22
C GLU A 114 20.87 -13.47 -6.40
N GLN A 115 21.10 -12.69 -5.35
CA GLN A 115 20.03 -12.13 -4.52
C GLN A 115 19.19 -11.10 -5.28
N ARG A 116 19.81 -10.29 -6.15
CA ARG A 116 19.09 -9.37 -7.03
C ARG A 116 18.12 -10.11 -7.94
N ALA A 117 18.56 -11.23 -8.55
CA ALA A 117 17.67 -12.05 -9.38
C ALA A 117 16.47 -12.59 -8.58
N VAL A 118 16.67 -13.01 -7.33
CA VAL A 118 15.57 -13.40 -6.42
C VAL A 118 14.65 -12.22 -6.14
N ALA A 119 15.20 -11.04 -5.86
CA ALA A 119 14.42 -9.84 -5.64
C ALA A 119 13.57 -9.47 -6.86
N ASP A 120 14.16 -9.43 -8.06
CA ASP A 120 13.46 -9.11 -9.29
C ASP A 120 12.31 -10.10 -9.56
N GLN A 121 12.53 -11.40 -9.32
CA GLN A 121 11.50 -12.43 -9.41
C GLN A 121 10.40 -12.27 -8.35
N TYR A 122 10.76 -11.89 -7.13
CA TYR A 122 9.81 -11.64 -6.05
C TYR A 122 8.85 -10.51 -6.43
N PHE A 123 9.37 -9.39 -6.93
CA PHE A 123 8.57 -8.24 -7.35
C PHE A 123 7.82 -8.47 -8.67
N ALA A 124 8.35 -9.27 -9.61
CA ALA A 124 7.63 -9.64 -10.82
C ALA A 124 6.35 -10.44 -10.53
N LYS A 125 6.29 -11.21 -9.43
CA LYS A 125 5.08 -11.95 -9.03
C LYS A 125 4.02 -11.07 -8.38
N MET A 126 4.40 -9.87 -7.92
CA MET A 126 3.46 -8.88 -7.37
C MET A 126 2.82 -8.07 -8.51
N HIS A 127 2.03 -8.75 -9.35
CA HIS A 127 1.12 -8.07 -10.26
C HIS A 127 -0.19 -7.72 -9.54
N HIS A 128 -0.63 -6.46 -9.71
CA HIS A 128 -1.96 -5.98 -9.34
C HIS A 128 -2.95 -6.18 -10.49
#